data_AF-A0A9X3PTK8-F1
#
_entry.id   AF-A0A9X3PTK8-F1
#
_cell.length_a   1.000
_cell.length_b   1.000
_cell.length_c   1.000
_cell.angle_alpha   90.00
_cell.angle_beta   90.00
_cell.angle_gamma   90.00
#
_symmetry.space_group_name_H-M   'P 1'
#
loop_
_entity.id
_entity.type
_entity.pdbx_description
1 polymer ?
#
loop_
_entity_poly.entity_id
_entity_poly.type
_entity_poly.pdbx_seq_one_letter_code
_entity_poly.pdbx_strand_id
1 'polypeptide(L)'
;MLQVADLVSHPEQYNRQVVVVVGQVADLQTATNRRGKSFYGFLLKDTNGAVKVIGKGKTLVQNGENIVVEGKFSRLRRTGRAIIYNEIQARRILSLDRFSSELIG
;
A
#
# COMPACT_ATOMS: atom_id res chain seq x y z
N MET A 1 11.11 -1.33 9.60
CA MET A 1 10.11 -0.85 8.62
C MET A 1 10.87 -0.32 7.42
N LEU A 2 10.39 -0.55 6.21
CA LEU A 2 11.01 -0.10 4.96
C LEU A 2 10.41 1.23 4.52
N GLN A 3 11.21 2.08 3.88
CA GLN A 3 10.68 3.19 3.09
C GLN A 3 10.17 2.67 1.74
N VAL A 4 9.34 3.46 1.06
CA VAL A 4 8.85 3.10 -0.28
C VAL A 4 10.02 3.05 -1.26
N ALA A 5 10.96 4.00 -1.17
CA ALA A 5 12.18 4.07 -1.96
C ALA A 5 12.99 2.76 -1.89
N ASP A 6 13.24 2.25 -0.68
CA ASP A 6 14.01 1.01 -0.49
C ASP A 6 13.36 -0.19 -1.19
N LEU A 7 12.03 -0.28 -1.08
CA LEU A 7 11.23 -1.34 -1.69
C LEU A 7 11.26 -1.28 -3.22
N VAL A 8 11.13 -0.08 -3.80
CA VAL A 8 11.10 0.09 -5.27
C VAL A 8 12.48 0.04 -5.91
N SER A 9 13.55 0.34 -5.17
CA SER A 9 14.94 0.21 -5.64
C SER A 9 15.43 -1.23 -5.65
N HIS A 10 14.89 -2.11 -4.80
CA HIS A 10 15.31 -3.53 -4.72
C HIS A 10 14.13 -4.51 -4.85
N PRO A 11 13.27 -4.39 -5.88
CA PRO A 11 11.99 -5.10 -5.93
C PRO A 11 12.14 -6.62 -6.06
N GLU A 12 13.25 -7.12 -6.62
CA GLU A 12 13.53 -8.55 -6.70
C GLU A 12 13.77 -9.19 -5.33
N GLN A 13 14.39 -8.46 -4.39
CA GLN A 13 14.67 -8.95 -3.03
C GLN A 13 13.39 -9.18 -2.23
N TYR A 14 12.38 -8.34 -2.46
CA TYR A 14 11.13 -8.35 -1.71
C TYR A 14 9.98 -9.06 -2.44
N ASN A 15 10.20 -9.51 -3.68
CA ASN A 15 9.14 -10.11 -4.48
C ASN A 15 8.53 -11.32 -3.76
N ARG A 16 7.19 -11.32 -3.64
CA ARG A 16 6.40 -12.34 -2.93
C ARG A 16 6.62 -12.41 -1.41
N GLN A 17 7.44 -11.52 -0.83
CA GLN A 17 7.66 -11.45 0.60
C GLN A 17 6.58 -10.63 1.29
N VAL A 18 6.43 -10.86 2.61
CA VAL A 18 5.68 -9.95 3.47
C VAL A 18 6.60 -8.78 3.81
N VAL A 19 6.11 -7.56 3.60
CA VAL A 19 6.82 -6.31 3.85
C VAL A 19 6.03 -5.43 4.81
N VAL A 20 6.74 -4.60 5.58
CA VAL A 20 6.16 -3.55 6.42
C VAL A 20 6.74 -2.22 5.96
N VAL A 21 5.90 -1.38 5.37
CA VAL A 21 6.31 -0.19 4.61
C VAL A 21 5.60 1.04 5.17
N VAL A 22 6.34 2.12 5.37
CA VAL A 22 5.79 3.41 5.81
C VAL A 22 5.69 4.38 4.63
N GLY A 23 4.67 5.22 4.62
CA GLY A 23 4.53 6.28 3.63
C GLY A 23 3.24 7.06 3.76
N GLN A 24 3.00 7.99 2.84
CA GLN A 24 1.80 8.80 2.77
C GLN A 24 0.82 8.23 1.74
N VAL A 25 -0.47 8.24 2.07
CA VAL A 25 -1.55 7.85 1.15
C VAL A 25 -1.78 8.93 0.10
N ALA A 26 -1.84 8.53 -1.17
CA ALA A 26 -2.23 9.37 -2.30
C ALA A 26 -3.12 8.59 -3.28
N ASP A 27 -3.89 9.30 -4.10
CA ASP A 27 -4.73 8.73 -5.16
C ASP A 27 -5.64 7.57 -4.69
N LEU A 28 -6.23 7.71 -3.49
CA LEU A 28 -7.17 6.73 -2.95
C LEU A 28 -8.41 6.60 -3.84
N GLN A 29 -8.70 5.36 -4.21
CA GLN A 29 -9.85 4.96 -5.00
C GLN A 29 -10.54 3.76 -4.35
N THR A 30 -11.86 3.74 -4.40
CA THR A 30 -12.68 2.62 -3.95
C THR A 30 -13.43 2.01 -5.12
N ALA A 31 -13.51 0.69 -5.16
CA ALA A 31 -14.25 -0.04 -6.19
C ALA A 31 -15.03 -1.20 -5.58
N THR A 32 -16.17 -1.51 -6.15
CA THR A 32 -16.97 -2.69 -5.80
C THR A 32 -17.03 -3.61 -7.02
N ASN A 33 -16.68 -4.88 -6.84
CA ASN A 33 -16.77 -5.84 -7.94
C ASN A 33 -18.21 -6.31 -8.16
N ARG A 34 -18.46 -7.02 -9.27
CA ARG A 34 -19.79 -7.57 -9.61
C ARG A 34 -20.41 -8.50 -8.54
N ARG A 35 -19.61 -9.00 -7.60
CA ARG A 35 -20.06 -9.85 -6.47
C ARG A 35 -20.32 -9.06 -5.19
N GLY A 36 -20.39 -7.72 -5.28
CA GLY A 36 -20.61 -6.85 -4.13
C GLY A 36 -19.42 -6.71 -3.19
N LYS A 37 -18.24 -7.27 -3.52
CA LYS A 37 -17.05 -7.11 -2.66
C LYS A 37 -16.39 -5.77 -2.95
N SER A 38 -16.25 -4.95 -1.90
CA SER A 38 -15.51 -3.70 -1.95
C SER A 38 -14.01 -3.92 -1.81
N PHE A 39 -13.25 -3.11 -2.52
CA PHE A 39 -11.80 -3.01 -2.48
C PHE A 39 -11.44 -1.53 -2.54
N TYR A 40 -10.24 -1.22 -2.07
CA TYR A 40 -9.64 0.09 -2.26
C TYR A 40 -8.24 -0.07 -2.80
N GLY A 41 -7.80 0.92 -3.54
CA GLY A 41 -6.43 1.05 -4.02
C GLY A 41 -5.94 2.47 -3.80
N PHE A 42 -4.66 2.63 -3.48
CA PHE A 42 -4.02 3.93 -3.36
C PHE A 42 -2.54 3.81 -3.72
N LEU A 43 -1.87 4.93 -3.93
CA LEU A 43 -0.42 5.02 -3.96
C LEU A 43 0.08 5.29 -2.55
N LEU A 44 0.98 4.44 -2.06
CA LEU A 44 1.81 4.75 -0.90
C LEU A 44 3.08 5.39 -1.42
N LYS A 45 3.29 6.66 -1.09
CA LYS A 45 4.43 7.44 -1.56
C LYS A 45 5.35 7.86 -0.42
N ASP A 46 6.62 8.02 -0.75
CA ASP A 46 7.57 8.81 0.04
C ASP A 46 8.23 9.85 -0.87
N THR A 47 9.33 10.47 -0.42
CA THR A 47 10.04 11.51 -1.17
C THR A 47 10.61 11.01 -2.51
N ASN A 48 10.92 9.71 -2.62
CA ASN A 48 11.72 9.15 -3.72
C ASN A 48 11.05 7.95 -4.44
N GLY A 49 9.80 7.62 -4.11
CA GLY A 49 9.11 6.50 -4.73
C GLY A 49 7.61 6.43 -4.43
N ALA A 50 6.92 5.60 -5.22
CA ALA A 50 5.53 5.25 -5.02
C ALA A 50 5.30 3.75 -5.29
N VAL A 51 4.46 3.12 -4.49
CA VAL A 51 4.01 1.74 -4.68
C VAL A 51 2.49 1.66 -4.58
N LYS A 52 1.87 0.87 -5.44
CA LYS A 52 0.43 0.66 -5.36
C LYS A 52 0.10 -0.22 -4.15
N VAL A 53 -0.91 0.14 -3.38
CA VAL A 53 -1.44 -0.68 -2.31
C VAL A 53 -2.88 -1.04 -2.64
N ILE A 54 -3.22 -2.31 -2.51
CA ILE A 54 -4.59 -2.82 -2.68
C ILE A 54 -5.04 -3.46 -1.38
N GLY A 55 -6.20 -3.05 -0.88
CA GLY A 55 -6.86 -3.64 0.27
C GLY A 55 -8.28 -4.11 -0.05
N LYS A 56 -8.79 -4.97 0.83
CA LYS A 56 -10.15 -5.53 0.74
C LYS A 56 -11.06 -4.85 1.78
N GLY A 57 -12.34 -4.73 1.46
CA GLY A 57 -13.34 -4.13 2.34
C GLY A 57 -13.37 -2.61 2.25
N LYS A 58 -13.78 -1.96 3.34
CA LYS A 58 -13.80 -0.50 3.46
C LYS A 58 -12.40 0.00 3.79
N THR A 59 -12.00 1.12 3.18
CA THR A 59 -10.78 1.82 3.57
C THR A 59 -10.96 2.44 4.95
N LEU A 60 -9.90 2.45 5.75
CA LEU A 60 -9.82 3.19 7.01
C LEU A 60 -8.90 4.40 6.90
N VAL A 61 -8.34 4.68 5.72
CA VAL A 61 -7.35 5.74 5.51
C VAL A 61 -7.83 6.77 4.50
N GLN A 62 -7.24 7.96 4.54
CA GLN A 62 -7.54 9.08 3.65
C GLN A 62 -6.29 9.61 2.94
N ASN A 63 -6.47 10.30 1.81
CA ASN A 63 -5.35 10.97 1.13
C ASN A 63 -4.66 11.97 2.07
N GLY A 64 -3.32 11.99 2.03
CA GLY A 64 -2.49 12.84 2.89
C GLY A 64 -2.09 12.19 4.22
N GLU A 65 -2.72 11.09 4.61
CA GLU A 65 -2.45 10.41 5.88
C GLU A 65 -1.13 9.63 5.84
N ASN A 66 -0.35 9.69 6.93
CA ASN A 66 0.85 8.89 7.10
C ASN A 66 0.50 7.55 7.75
N ILE A 67 0.90 6.46 7.10
CA ILE A 67 0.48 5.11 7.48
C ILE A 67 1.62 4.11 7.43
N VAL A 68 1.43 2.99 8.13
CA VAL A 68 2.22 1.77 7.99
C VAL A 68 1.36 0.70 7.33
N VAL A 69 1.87 0.11 6.26
CA VAL A 69 1.24 -0.98 5.52
C VAL A 69 2.04 -2.25 5.72
N GLU A 70 1.40 -3.27 6.27
CA GLU A 70 1.89 -4.65 6.24
C GLU A 70 1.16 -5.41 5.12
N GLY A 71 1.90 -6.04 4.21
CA GLY A 71 1.28 -6.77 3.11
C GLY A 71 2.26 -7.61 2.31
N LYS A 72 1.72 -8.37 1.34
CA LYS A 72 2.54 -9.15 0.40
C LYS A 72 2.92 -8.28 -0.78
N PHE A 73 4.22 -8.07 -0.98
CA PHE A 73 4.73 -7.34 -2.14
C PHE A 73 4.79 -8.24 -3.38
N SER A 74 4.46 -7.67 -4.53
CA SER A 74 4.65 -8.27 -5.85
C SER A 74 5.32 -7.25 -6.75
N ARG A 75 6.45 -7.63 -7.34
CA ARG A 75 7.20 -6.73 -8.21
C ARG A 75 6.50 -6.50 -9.54
N LEU A 76 6.95 -5.43 -10.19
CA LEU A 76 6.62 -5.12 -11.56
C LEU A 76 6.93 -6.31 -12.46
N ARG A 77 5.97 -6.68 -13.30
CA ARG A 77 6.18 -7.67 -14.36
C ARG A 77 5.35 -7.34 -15.58
N ARG A 78 5.90 -7.61 -16.76
CA ARG A 78 5.17 -7.59 -18.02
C ARG A 78 4.63 -8.98 -18.29
N THR A 79 3.33 -9.10 -18.51
CA THR A 79 2.68 -10.36 -18.91
C THR A 79 1.91 -10.11 -20.20
N GLY A 80 2.47 -10.56 -21.34
CA GLY A 80 1.98 -10.17 -22.65
C GLY A 80 1.98 -8.65 -22.82
N ARG A 81 0.80 -8.06 -23.07
CA ARG A 81 0.62 -6.60 -23.24
C ARG A 81 0.38 -5.85 -21.92
N ALA A 82 0.15 -6.54 -20.80
CA ALA A 82 -0.14 -5.90 -19.52
C ALA A 82 1.14 -5.61 -18.73
N ILE A 83 1.23 -4.40 -18.16
CA ILE A 83 2.20 -4.04 -17.13
C ILE A 83 1.50 -4.19 -15.78
N ILE A 84 1.99 -5.11 -14.95
CA ILE A 84 1.64 -5.16 -13.54
C ILE A 84 2.68 -4.33 -12.82
N TYR A 85 2.25 -3.27 -12.12
CA TYR A 85 3.13 -2.40 -11.34
C TYR A 85 3.56 -3.07 -10.02
N ASN A 86 4.59 -2.51 -9.38
CA ASN A 86 4.91 -2.84 -7.98
C ASN A 86 3.67 -2.63 -7.12
N GLU A 87 3.24 -3.69 -6.44
CA GLU A 87 1.99 -3.69 -5.67
C GLU A 87 2.16 -4.38 -4.32
N ILE A 88 1.56 -3.82 -3.28
CA ILE A 88 1.39 -4.43 -1.98
C ILE A 88 -0.08 -4.84 -1.83
N GLN A 89 -0.32 -6.13 -1.66
CA GLN A 89 -1.62 -6.62 -1.20
C GLN A 89 -1.67 -6.51 0.32
N ALA A 90 -2.40 -5.51 0.83
CA ALA A 90 -2.43 -5.15 2.24
C ALA A 90 -3.13 -6.21 3.09
N ARG A 91 -2.54 -6.50 4.25
CA ARG A 91 -3.11 -7.36 5.31
C ARG A 91 -3.49 -6.54 6.53
N ARG A 92 -2.66 -5.55 6.89
CA ARG A 92 -2.90 -4.62 7.99
C ARG A 92 -2.44 -3.22 7.58
N ILE A 93 -3.23 -2.23 7.96
CA ILE A 93 -2.89 -0.81 7.78
C ILE A 93 -3.06 -0.11 9.13
N LEU A 94 -2.04 0.62 9.55
CA LEU A 94 -2.05 1.41 10.77
C LEU A 94 -1.85 2.88 10.40
N SER A 95 -2.72 3.74 10.92
CA SER A 95 -2.54 5.19 10.81
C SER A 95 -1.59 5.67 11.89
N LEU A 96 -0.56 6.42 11.50
CA LEU A 96 0.38 7.01 12.46
C LEU A 96 -0.28 8.18 13.20
N ASP A 97 -1.13 8.94 12.53
CA ASP A 97 -1.82 10.10 13.10
C ASP A 97 -2.84 9.67 14.18
N ARG A 98 -3.54 8.55 13.96
CA ARG A 98 -4.48 8.01 14.97
C ARG A 98 -3.77 7.30 16.13
N PHE A 99 -2.61 6.69 15.90
CA PHE A 99 -1.84 6.02 16.95
C PHE A 99 -1.27 7.00 17.98
N SER A 100 -0.93 8.23 17.56
CA SER A 100 -0.47 9.27 18.49
C SER A 100 -1.59 9.77 19.42
N SER A 101 -2.83 9.84 18.93
CA SER A 101 -3.96 10.35 19.73
C SER A 101 -4.43 9.37 20.80
N GLU A 102 -4.24 8.06 20.62
CA GLU A 102 -4.61 7.04 21.60
C GLU A 102 -3.61 6.94 22.78
N LEU A 103 -2.40 7.50 22.65
CA LEU A 103 -1.36 7.48 23.68
C LEU A 103 -1.33 8.75 24.56
N ILE A 104 -2.09 9.78 24.20
CA ILE A 104 -2.21 11.05 24.95
C ILE A 104 -3.63 11.16 25.57
N GLY A 105 -4.36 10.04 25.65
CA GLY A 105 -5.70 9.95 26.25
C GLY A 105 -5.68 9.44 27.69
#